data_AF-A0A0D3LC04-F1
#
_entry.id   AF-A0A0D3LC04-F1
#
_cell.length_a   1.000
_cell.length_b   1.000
_cell.length_c   1.000
_cell.angle_alpha   90.00
_cell.angle_beta   90.00
_cell.angle_gamma   90.00
#
_symmetry.space_group_name_H-M   'P 1'
#
loop_
_entity.id
_entity.type
_entity.pdbx_description
1 polymer ?
#
loop_
_entity_poly.entity_id
_entity_poly.type
_entity_poly.pdbx_seq_one_letter_code
_entity_poly.pdbx_strand_id
1 'polypeptide(L)'
;MKPLKVFIIFILYSCNLFSQCIEQEKIGLGGEFGSIPHTFRCPTYNFSFKGVESKEWNIVDDPIHITQAGDEVLLIKEQLEKKIMDYSGEDFFSKLTFHSVEVSYPDSVEKFKTRMPKVDLEKCTAKYFFYYYFVPEDFMKYCIGFALDTDGNILSNFNFPSKNEYREIDKSLNKCEVLDIARATNKEIDPIDKISFEYDDEKKIFYWLIKQKIVNPKEGVNEYNVVVVNAADRTEILSFKRTGFIQF
;
A
#
# COMPACT_ATOMS: atom_id res chain seq x y z
N MET A 1 -2.08 -65.20 19.33
CA MET A 1 -1.33 -63.92 19.32
C MET A 1 -2.21 -62.82 18.73
N LYS A 2 -2.20 -61.63 19.34
CA LYS A 2 -2.58 -60.33 18.73
C LYS A 2 -1.37 -59.83 17.88
N PRO A 3 -1.50 -58.87 16.94
CA PRO A 3 -2.42 -57.73 17.01
C PRO A 3 -3.27 -57.40 15.77
N LEU A 4 -4.48 -56.92 16.08
CA LEU A 4 -5.30 -56.04 15.25
C LEU A 4 -4.96 -54.58 15.61
N LYS A 5 -5.12 -53.64 14.67
CA LYS A 5 -5.06 -52.17 14.85
C LYS A 5 -3.67 -51.51 15.06
N VAL A 6 -2.86 -51.41 14.00
CA VAL A 6 -1.83 -50.35 13.88
C VAL A 6 -1.78 -49.82 12.43
N PHE A 7 -2.84 -49.11 11.99
CA PHE A 7 -2.82 -48.42 10.68
C PHE A 7 -3.72 -47.17 10.58
N ILE A 8 -4.14 -46.58 11.71
CA ILE A 8 -4.96 -45.35 11.75
C ILE A 8 -4.48 -44.43 12.88
N ILE A 9 -3.22 -43.99 12.82
CA ILE A 9 -2.67 -42.93 13.72
C ILE A 9 -1.80 -41.92 12.96
N PHE A 10 -1.10 -42.32 11.87
CA PHE A 10 -0.11 -41.48 11.21
C PHE A 10 -0.62 -40.44 10.21
N ILE A 11 -1.93 -40.36 9.94
CA ILE A 11 -2.51 -39.40 8.98
C ILE A 11 -3.15 -38.18 9.68
N LEU A 12 -3.22 -38.17 11.02
CA LEU A 12 -3.85 -37.09 11.80
C LEU A 12 -2.87 -36.01 12.31
N TYR A 13 -1.56 -36.12 12.00
CA TYR A 13 -0.53 -35.19 12.49
C TYR A 13 0.16 -34.33 11.41
N SER A 14 -0.28 -34.44 10.15
CA SER A 14 0.25 -33.64 9.03
C SER A 14 -0.68 -32.49 8.59
N CYS A 15 -1.81 -32.29 9.28
CA CYS A 15 -2.49 -30.99 9.28
C CYS A 15 -1.64 -30.00 10.10
N ASN A 16 -0.53 -29.55 9.51
CA ASN A 16 0.07 -28.27 9.84
C ASN A 16 -0.97 -27.19 9.50
N LEU A 17 -1.90 -26.98 10.43
CA LEU A 17 -2.58 -25.72 10.59
C LEU A 17 -1.48 -24.69 10.87
N PHE A 18 -0.93 -24.11 9.78
CA PHE A 18 -0.55 -22.72 9.79
C PHE A 18 -1.82 -21.94 10.12
N SER A 19 -2.12 -21.86 11.41
CA SER A 19 -3.16 -21.02 11.97
C SER A 19 -2.75 -19.61 11.61
N GLN A 20 -3.31 -19.09 10.53
CA GLN A 20 -3.11 -17.70 10.16
C GLN A 20 -3.67 -16.89 11.33
N CYS A 21 -2.80 -16.19 12.05
CA CYS A 21 -3.14 -15.43 13.25
C CYS A 21 -4.25 -14.39 13.03
N ILE A 22 -4.51 -14.08 11.75
CA ILE A 22 -5.64 -13.30 11.25
C ILE A 22 -5.93 -13.70 9.79
N GLU A 23 -7.16 -13.48 9.34
CA GLU A 23 -7.59 -13.64 7.95
C GLU A 23 -6.86 -12.62 7.03
N GLN A 24 -6.46 -13.02 5.82
CA GLN A 24 -5.73 -12.15 4.88
C GLN A 24 -6.48 -10.85 4.54
N GLU A 25 -7.81 -10.89 4.52
CA GLU A 25 -8.68 -9.73 4.30
C GLU A 25 -8.54 -8.59 5.33
N LYS A 26 -7.94 -8.85 6.49
CA LYS A 26 -7.63 -7.82 7.50
C LYS A 26 -6.30 -7.12 7.23
N ILE A 27 -5.47 -7.64 6.32
CA ILE A 27 -4.26 -6.95 5.85
C ILE A 27 -4.71 -5.88 4.86
N GLY A 28 -4.69 -4.62 5.28
CA GLY A 28 -4.98 -3.50 4.41
C GLY A 28 -3.72 -2.87 3.85
N LEU A 29 -3.85 -2.24 2.67
CA LEU A 29 -2.82 -1.35 2.15
C LEU A 29 -2.55 -0.21 3.15
N GLY A 30 -1.28 0.14 3.30
CA GLY A 30 -0.83 1.31 4.04
C GLY A 30 -0.45 2.46 3.13
N GLY A 31 -0.48 3.67 3.67
CA GLY A 31 -0.30 4.91 2.93
C GLY A 31 -1.38 5.15 1.89
N GLU A 32 -1.17 6.21 1.11
CA GLU A 32 -1.93 6.51 -0.08
C GLU A 32 -0.97 6.93 -1.18
N PHE A 33 -1.31 6.64 -2.44
CA PHE A 33 -0.48 7.07 -3.55
C PHE A 33 -0.43 8.60 -3.69
N GLY A 34 -1.45 9.33 -3.24
CA GLY A 34 -1.49 10.80 -3.37
C GLY A 34 -1.79 11.30 -4.78
N SER A 35 -2.42 10.49 -5.65
CA SER A 35 -2.76 10.90 -7.03
C SER A 35 -3.92 11.88 -7.14
N ILE A 36 -4.78 11.98 -6.12
CA ILE A 36 -5.97 12.84 -6.12
C ILE A 36 -5.68 14.32 -6.47
N PRO A 37 -4.69 15.01 -5.88
CA PRO A 37 -4.35 16.38 -6.25
C PRO A 37 -3.68 16.56 -7.63
N HIS A 38 -3.34 15.48 -8.34
CA HIS A 38 -2.44 15.52 -9.51
C HIS A 38 -2.99 14.92 -10.82
N THR A 39 -3.80 13.86 -10.74
CA THR A 39 -4.38 13.17 -11.92
C THR A 39 -5.88 12.88 -11.79
N PHE A 40 -6.56 13.30 -10.72
CA PHE A 40 -7.97 13.00 -10.53
C PHE A 40 -8.86 13.62 -11.62
N ARG A 41 -9.58 12.75 -12.34
CA ARG A 41 -10.43 13.10 -13.50
C ARG A 41 -9.64 13.69 -14.68
N CYS A 42 -8.38 13.33 -14.82
CA CYS A 42 -7.62 13.66 -16.02
C CYS A 42 -7.87 12.68 -17.16
N PRO A 43 -7.63 13.09 -18.42
CA PRO A 43 -7.64 12.19 -19.56
C PRO A 43 -6.36 11.34 -19.54
N THR A 44 -6.31 10.35 -18.65
CA THR A 44 -5.14 9.48 -18.42
C THR A 44 -5.23 8.16 -19.16
N TYR A 45 -4.05 7.62 -19.46
CA TYR A 45 -3.82 6.21 -19.82
C TYR A 45 -2.94 5.59 -18.74
N ASN A 46 -3.29 4.40 -18.24
CA ASN A 46 -2.54 3.69 -17.20
C ASN A 46 -1.79 2.48 -17.79
N PHE A 47 -0.50 2.37 -17.49
CA PHE A 47 0.40 1.31 -17.98
C PHE A 47 0.96 0.54 -16.77
N SER A 48 0.60 -0.74 -16.63
CA SER A 48 1.02 -1.59 -15.50
C SER A 48 2.22 -2.48 -15.82
N PHE A 49 2.89 -3.00 -14.79
CA PHE A 49 4.07 -3.87 -14.94
C PHE A 49 3.91 -5.24 -14.26
N LYS A 50 4.60 -6.26 -14.79
CA LYS A 50 4.49 -7.71 -14.47
C LYS A 50 3.26 -8.45 -15.04
N GLY A 51 2.85 -8.09 -16.25
CA GLY A 51 2.14 -8.98 -17.17
C GLY A 51 2.73 -8.85 -18.58
N VAL A 52 2.73 -9.92 -19.38
CA VAL A 52 2.94 -9.80 -20.84
C VAL A 52 1.81 -9.01 -21.52
N GLU A 53 0.67 -8.94 -20.84
CA GLU A 53 -0.46 -8.05 -21.08
C GLU A 53 -0.85 -7.43 -19.72
N SER A 54 -1.20 -6.14 -19.70
CA SER A 54 -1.91 -5.53 -18.57
C SER A 54 -3.20 -6.32 -18.27
N LYS A 55 -3.63 -6.42 -17.01
CA LYS A 55 -4.85 -7.17 -16.66
C LYS A 55 -6.00 -6.38 -16.06
N GLU A 56 -5.79 -5.15 -15.57
CA GLU A 56 -6.90 -4.32 -15.09
C GLU A 56 -6.78 -2.84 -15.48
N TRP A 57 -7.67 -2.44 -16.42
CA TRP A 57 -8.33 -1.14 -16.67
C TRP A 57 -7.62 0.12 -16.10
N ASN A 58 -7.23 1.13 -16.90
CA ASN A 58 -8.05 1.89 -17.87
C ASN A 58 -7.15 2.84 -18.72
N ILE A 59 -7.47 3.41 -19.89
CA ILE A 59 -8.67 3.47 -20.76
C ILE A 59 -8.25 3.12 -22.21
N VAL A 60 -9.20 2.70 -23.07
CA VAL A 60 -9.06 2.07 -24.41
C VAL A 60 -8.85 0.56 -24.28
N ASP A 61 -9.62 -0.21 -25.05
CA ASP A 61 -10.02 -1.59 -24.74
C ASP A 61 -8.94 -2.67 -24.91
N ASP A 62 -7.67 -2.30 -25.04
CA ASP A 62 -6.54 -3.23 -25.15
C ASP A 62 -5.47 -2.97 -24.07
N PRO A 63 -4.99 -4.02 -23.38
CA PRO A 63 -3.95 -3.89 -22.36
C PRO A 63 -2.55 -3.67 -22.95
N ILE A 64 -2.08 -2.42 -22.89
CA ILE A 64 -0.79 -1.99 -23.46
C ILE A 64 0.39 -2.29 -22.50
N HIS A 65 1.45 -2.94 -22.99
CA HIS A 65 2.70 -3.17 -22.24
C HIS A 65 3.51 -1.87 -22.14
N ILE A 66 4.26 -1.62 -21.05
CA ILE A 66 4.96 -0.32 -20.88
C ILE A 66 6.01 -0.04 -21.98
N THR A 67 6.56 -1.05 -22.66
CA THR A 67 7.44 -0.85 -23.84
C THR A 67 6.71 -0.41 -25.11
N GLN A 68 5.38 -0.31 -25.06
CA GLN A 68 4.53 0.30 -26.08
C GLN A 68 4.07 1.72 -25.65
N ALA A 69 4.29 2.11 -24.39
CA ALA A 69 4.40 3.53 -24.07
C ALA A 69 5.69 4.05 -24.72
N GLY A 70 5.65 5.24 -25.31
CA GLY A 70 6.79 5.78 -26.07
C GLY A 70 8.04 5.95 -25.21
N ASP A 71 9.20 5.92 -25.85
CA ASP A 71 10.55 5.95 -25.21
C ASP A 71 10.70 7.03 -24.13
N GLU A 72 10.00 8.17 -24.29
CA GLU A 72 9.90 9.25 -23.31
C GLU A 72 9.46 8.76 -21.92
N VAL A 73 8.44 7.90 -21.81
CA VAL A 73 7.92 7.42 -20.51
C VAL A 73 8.96 6.55 -19.78
N LEU A 74 9.72 5.75 -20.52
CA LEU A 74 10.80 4.93 -19.97
C LEU A 74 11.95 5.82 -19.49
N LEU A 75 12.34 6.82 -20.28
CA LEU A 75 13.37 7.80 -19.90
C LEU A 75 12.98 8.58 -18.63
N ILE A 76 11.73 9.05 -18.53
CA ILE A 76 11.22 9.73 -17.33
C ILE A 76 11.24 8.78 -16.12
N LYS A 77 10.91 7.50 -16.30
CA LYS A 77 10.99 6.49 -15.23
C LYS A 77 12.41 6.33 -14.69
N GLU A 78 13.40 6.18 -15.57
CA GLU A 78 14.81 6.03 -15.18
C GLU A 78 15.33 7.26 -14.43
N GLN A 79 14.96 8.46 -14.88
CA GLN A 79 15.29 9.71 -14.20
C GLN A 79 14.62 9.81 -12.82
N LEU A 80 13.37 9.39 -12.70
CA LEU A 80 12.64 9.33 -11.43
C LEU A 80 13.30 8.35 -10.46
N GLU A 81 13.59 7.12 -10.90
CA GLU A 81 14.20 6.09 -10.06
C GLU A 81 15.57 6.53 -9.54
N LYS A 82 16.36 7.23 -10.35
CA LYS A 82 17.58 7.88 -9.88
C LYS A 82 17.32 8.92 -8.78
N LYS A 83 16.34 9.82 -8.96
CA LYS A 83 15.95 10.81 -7.92
C LYS A 83 15.49 10.13 -6.62
N ILE A 84 14.74 9.04 -6.70
CA ILE A 84 14.29 8.25 -5.54
C ILE A 84 15.48 7.59 -4.84
N MET A 85 16.40 6.98 -5.58
CA MET A 85 17.60 6.34 -5.04
C MET A 85 18.57 7.35 -4.40
N ASP A 86 18.75 8.52 -5.03
CA ASP A 86 19.59 9.60 -4.49
C ASP A 86 19.04 10.14 -3.14
N TYR A 87 17.71 10.19 -2.98
CA TYR A 87 17.01 10.60 -1.75
C TYR A 87 17.00 9.52 -0.66
N SER A 88 16.58 8.30 -1.01
CA SER A 88 16.29 7.21 -0.06
C SER A 88 17.44 6.24 0.19
N GLY A 89 18.45 6.24 -0.68
CA GLY A 89 19.55 5.30 -0.63
C GLY A 89 19.21 3.96 -1.27
N GLU A 90 20.25 3.24 -1.69
CA GLU A 90 20.13 1.98 -2.43
C GLU A 90 19.36 0.90 -1.67
N ASP A 91 19.55 0.79 -0.35
CA ASP A 91 18.88 -0.23 0.48
C ASP A 91 17.35 -0.05 0.52
N PHE A 92 16.84 1.17 0.74
CA PHE A 92 15.40 1.42 0.67
C PHE A 92 14.88 1.30 -0.76
N PHE A 93 15.58 1.87 -1.73
CA PHE A 93 15.20 1.80 -3.15
C PHE A 93 15.07 0.35 -3.65
N SER A 94 15.97 -0.55 -3.23
CA SER A 94 15.94 -1.98 -3.59
C SER A 94 14.67 -2.72 -3.13
N LYS A 95 13.96 -2.17 -2.14
CA LYS A 95 12.72 -2.70 -1.56
C LYS A 95 11.46 -2.09 -2.19
N LEU A 96 11.62 -1.15 -3.14
CA LEU A 96 10.52 -0.60 -3.93
C LEU A 96 10.21 -1.47 -5.13
N THR A 97 8.92 -1.70 -5.37
CA THR A 97 8.40 -2.38 -6.55
C THR A 97 7.58 -1.41 -7.37
N PHE A 98 8.05 -1.07 -8.57
CA PHE A 98 7.24 -0.35 -9.56
C PHE A 98 5.97 -1.13 -9.89
N HIS A 99 4.82 -0.45 -9.88
CA HIS A 99 3.51 -1.02 -10.12
C HIS A 99 2.92 -0.62 -11.47
N SER A 100 2.82 0.69 -11.71
CA SER A 100 2.21 1.27 -12.91
C SER A 100 2.53 2.76 -13.06
N VAL A 101 2.24 3.32 -14.23
CA VAL A 101 2.31 4.76 -14.50
C VAL A 101 1.03 5.24 -15.20
N GLU A 102 0.47 6.35 -14.74
CA GLU A 102 -0.55 7.11 -15.47
C GLU A 102 0.10 8.23 -16.27
N VAL A 103 -0.40 8.46 -17.48
CA VAL A 103 0.07 9.53 -18.35
C VAL A 103 -1.12 10.38 -18.79
N SER A 104 -1.12 11.67 -18.44
CA SER A 104 -2.14 12.65 -18.80
C SER A 104 -1.98 13.11 -20.25
N TYR A 105 -3.09 13.18 -21.01
CA TYR A 105 -3.14 13.75 -22.36
C TYR A 105 -4.24 14.81 -22.47
N PRO A 106 -4.02 16.03 -21.95
CA PRO A 106 -5.02 17.12 -22.00
C PRO A 106 -5.57 17.37 -23.41
N ASP A 107 -4.71 17.33 -24.42
CA ASP A 107 -5.06 17.55 -25.84
C ASP A 107 -5.99 16.46 -26.41
N SER A 108 -6.13 15.32 -25.73
CA SER A 108 -7.08 14.26 -26.08
C SER A 108 -8.44 14.41 -25.39
N VAL A 109 -8.72 15.50 -24.65
CA VAL A 109 -9.96 15.72 -23.87
C VAL A 109 -11.24 15.43 -24.66
N GLU A 110 -11.28 15.70 -25.97
CA GLU A 110 -12.40 15.37 -26.87
C GLU A 110 -12.83 13.90 -26.77
N LYS A 111 -11.87 12.97 -26.66
CA LYS A 111 -12.10 11.51 -26.55
C LYS A 111 -12.73 11.09 -25.20
N PHE A 112 -12.73 11.99 -24.22
CA PHE A 112 -13.21 11.78 -22.86
C PHE A 112 -14.45 12.63 -22.53
N LYS A 113 -14.87 13.58 -23.39
CA LYS A 113 -15.99 14.51 -23.15
C LYS A 113 -17.34 13.83 -22.83
N THR A 114 -17.57 12.63 -23.36
CA THR A 114 -18.80 11.85 -23.16
C THR A 114 -18.76 10.97 -21.90
N ARG A 115 -17.61 10.88 -21.22
CA ARG A 115 -17.40 9.99 -20.07
C ARG A 115 -17.79 10.68 -18.76
N MET A 116 -18.24 9.87 -17.80
CA MET A 116 -18.56 10.29 -16.43
C MET A 116 -17.65 9.55 -15.43
N PRO A 117 -17.14 10.20 -14.38
CA PRO A 117 -17.24 11.64 -14.10
C PRO A 117 -16.54 12.49 -15.17
N LYS A 118 -17.03 13.72 -15.38
CA LYS A 118 -16.44 14.65 -16.36
C LYS A 118 -14.97 14.93 -16.05
N VAL A 119 -14.18 15.13 -17.10
CA VAL A 119 -12.79 15.57 -17.01
C VAL A 119 -12.69 16.92 -16.28
N ASP A 120 -11.68 17.05 -15.43
CA ASP A 120 -11.40 18.23 -14.59
C ASP A 120 -9.95 18.69 -14.83
N LEU A 121 -9.74 19.48 -15.88
CA LEU A 121 -8.38 19.86 -16.34
C LEU A 121 -7.63 20.73 -15.31
N GLU A 122 -8.31 21.42 -14.41
CA GLU A 122 -7.70 22.20 -13.33
C GLU A 122 -6.91 21.32 -12.35
N LYS A 123 -7.25 20.02 -12.26
CA LYS A 123 -6.56 19.04 -11.40
C LYS A 123 -5.48 18.26 -12.12
N CYS A 124 -5.29 18.48 -13.43
CA CYS A 124 -4.27 17.81 -14.24
C CYS A 124 -2.93 18.53 -14.16
N THR A 125 -2.42 18.67 -12.94
CA THR A 125 -1.13 19.32 -12.67
C THR A 125 0.05 18.44 -13.07
N ALA A 126 -0.13 17.11 -13.09
CA ALA A 126 0.90 16.16 -13.49
C ALA A 126 0.71 15.63 -14.92
N LYS A 127 1.82 15.57 -15.67
CA LYS A 127 1.91 14.85 -16.94
C LYS A 127 2.03 13.35 -16.71
N TYR A 128 2.83 12.95 -15.73
CA TYR A 128 3.08 11.55 -15.37
C TYR A 128 2.76 11.32 -13.89
N PHE A 129 2.20 10.15 -13.56
CA PHE A 129 2.03 9.73 -12.17
C PHE A 129 2.49 8.28 -12.00
N PHE A 130 3.61 8.08 -11.32
CA PHE A 130 4.18 6.75 -11.11
C PHE A 130 3.76 6.15 -9.77
N TYR A 131 3.37 4.88 -9.79
CA TYR A 131 2.90 4.10 -8.66
C TYR A 131 3.96 3.07 -8.26
N TYR A 132 4.39 3.07 -7.00
CA TYR A 132 5.32 2.12 -6.40
C TYR A 132 4.75 1.53 -5.10
N TYR A 133 5.09 0.29 -4.80
CA TYR A 133 4.87 -0.30 -3.48
C TYR A 133 6.20 -0.48 -2.75
N PHE A 134 6.28 -0.03 -1.50
CA PHE A 134 7.28 -0.56 -0.55
C PHE A 134 6.69 -1.82 0.11
N VAL A 135 7.48 -2.89 0.17
CA VAL A 135 7.05 -4.21 0.67
C VAL A 135 7.94 -4.59 1.87
N PRO A 136 7.54 -4.27 3.11
CA PRO A 136 8.33 -4.55 4.32
C PRO A 136 8.27 -6.02 4.75
N GLU A 137 7.17 -6.71 4.44
CA GLU A 137 6.92 -8.13 4.75
C GLU A 137 6.02 -8.72 3.64
N ASP A 138 6.01 -10.05 3.49
CA ASP A 138 5.10 -10.74 2.57
C ASP A 138 3.64 -10.31 2.78
N PHE A 139 2.95 -10.03 1.67
CA PHE A 139 1.56 -9.53 1.59
C PHE A 139 1.30 -8.11 2.14
N MET A 140 2.25 -7.48 2.84
CA MET A 140 2.13 -6.11 3.31
C MET A 140 2.63 -5.12 2.25
N LYS A 141 1.89 -4.04 1.99
CA LYS A 141 2.27 -3.02 1.00
C LYS A 141 1.99 -1.62 1.52
N TYR A 142 2.98 -0.75 1.35
CA TYR A 142 2.84 0.70 1.53
C TYR A 142 2.85 1.40 0.16
N CYS A 143 1.85 2.23 -0.09
CA CYS A 143 1.63 2.94 -1.35
C CYS A 143 2.49 4.21 -1.44
N ILE A 144 3.31 4.30 -2.49
CA ILE A 144 4.17 5.44 -2.79
C ILE A 144 3.85 5.93 -4.20
N GLY A 145 3.47 7.19 -4.33
CA GLY A 145 3.17 7.80 -5.63
C GLY A 145 4.06 9.00 -5.93
N PHE A 146 4.35 9.21 -7.21
CA PHE A 146 5.12 10.36 -7.68
C PHE A 146 4.39 11.06 -8.82
N ALA A 147 3.95 12.29 -8.58
CA ALA A 147 3.46 13.21 -9.61
C ALA A 147 4.65 13.92 -10.27
N LEU A 148 4.71 13.94 -11.60
CA LEU A 148 5.74 14.63 -12.36
C LEU A 148 5.14 15.54 -13.44
N ASP A 149 5.83 16.65 -13.71
CA ASP A 149 5.57 17.49 -14.88
C ASP A 149 6.08 16.86 -16.18
N THR A 150 5.94 17.57 -17.31
CA THR A 150 6.40 17.11 -18.63
C THR A 150 7.92 16.92 -18.71
N ASP A 151 8.69 17.71 -17.95
CA ASP A 151 10.15 17.67 -17.94
C ASP A 151 10.70 16.63 -16.92
N GLY A 152 9.83 15.90 -16.25
CA GLY A 152 10.19 14.88 -15.26
C GLY A 152 10.56 15.43 -13.88
N ASN A 153 10.22 16.67 -13.55
CA ASN A 153 10.38 17.22 -12.20
C ASN A 153 9.28 16.70 -11.29
N ILE A 154 9.64 16.35 -10.05
CA ILE A 154 8.70 15.81 -9.07
C ILE A 154 7.87 16.96 -8.47
N LEU A 155 6.56 16.82 -8.53
CA LEU A 155 5.56 17.77 -8.02
C LEU A 155 4.98 17.35 -6.65
N SER A 156 5.02 16.05 -6.34
CA SER A 156 4.55 15.49 -5.07
C SER A 156 5.65 15.45 -4.01
N ASN A 157 5.26 15.48 -2.74
CA ASN A 157 6.20 15.25 -1.63
C ASN A 157 6.58 13.76 -1.54
N PHE A 158 7.75 13.49 -0.96
CA PHE A 158 8.14 12.14 -0.53
C PHE A 158 7.32 11.74 0.71
N ASN A 159 6.60 10.61 0.64
CA ASN A 159 5.82 10.05 1.76
C ASN A 159 6.54 8.89 2.47
N PHE A 160 7.86 8.96 2.53
CA PHE A 160 8.74 7.96 3.14
C PHE A 160 10.08 8.64 3.51
N PRO A 161 10.91 8.06 4.40
CA PRO A 161 12.05 8.77 4.96
C PRO A 161 13.22 8.90 3.97
N SER A 162 14.06 9.91 4.15
CA SER A 162 15.34 10.00 3.43
C SER A 162 16.34 8.96 3.94
N LYS A 163 17.43 8.74 3.20
CA LYS A 163 18.52 7.81 3.58
C LYS A 163 19.18 8.09 4.94
N ASN A 164 19.05 9.30 5.46
CA ASN A 164 19.60 9.70 6.76
C ASN A 164 18.61 9.44 7.91
N GLU A 165 17.33 9.24 7.60
CA GLU A 165 16.22 9.06 8.55
C GLU A 165 15.72 7.60 8.55
N TYR A 166 15.86 6.90 7.42
CA TYR A 166 15.43 5.52 7.27
C TYR A 166 16.12 4.59 8.28
N ARG A 167 15.30 3.85 9.01
CA ARG A 167 15.72 2.74 9.87
C ARG A 167 15.24 1.44 9.24
N GLU A 168 16.09 0.43 9.22
CA GLU A 168 15.69 -0.89 8.73
C GLU A 168 14.53 -1.45 9.57
N ILE A 169 13.60 -2.13 8.91
CA ILE A 169 12.43 -2.73 9.55
C ILE A 169 12.85 -4.00 10.30
N ASP A 170 12.39 -4.17 11.54
CA ASP A 170 12.61 -5.37 12.33
C ASP A 170 11.90 -6.56 11.66
N LYS A 171 12.69 -7.42 10.98
CA LYS A 171 12.19 -8.61 10.27
C LYS A 171 11.59 -9.67 11.20
N SER A 172 11.74 -9.52 12.53
CA SER A 172 11.03 -10.34 13.51
C SER A 172 9.62 -9.84 13.81
N LEU A 173 9.29 -8.57 13.52
CA LEU A 173 7.93 -8.02 13.58
C LEU A 173 7.10 -8.44 12.37
N ASN A 174 6.79 -9.73 12.28
CA ASN A 174 5.75 -10.22 11.39
C ASN A 174 4.36 -9.84 11.90
N LYS A 175 3.35 -9.86 11.03
CA LYS A 175 1.94 -9.57 11.38
C LYS A 175 1.38 -10.31 12.61
N CYS A 176 1.89 -11.49 12.97
CA CYS A 176 1.42 -12.23 14.15
C CYS A 176 2.07 -11.72 15.44
N GLU A 177 3.38 -11.49 15.43
CA GLU A 177 4.09 -10.81 16.53
C GLU A 177 3.48 -9.43 16.82
N VAL A 178 3.16 -8.67 15.76
CA VAL A 178 2.48 -7.37 15.85
C VAL A 178 1.09 -7.47 16.52
N LEU A 179 0.33 -8.53 16.23
CA LEU A 179 -0.96 -8.79 16.89
C LEU A 179 -0.83 -9.20 18.35
N ASP A 180 0.15 -10.04 18.67
CA ASP A 180 0.36 -10.50 20.04
C ASP A 180 0.84 -9.34 20.92
N ILE A 181 1.69 -8.44 20.39
CA ILE A 181 2.02 -7.15 21.02
C ILE A 181 0.75 -6.30 21.21
N ALA A 182 -0.11 -6.18 20.19
CA ALA A 182 -1.32 -5.38 20.28
C ALA A 182 -2.29 -5.89 21.36
N ARG A 183 -2.48 -7.22 21.45
CA ARG A 183 -3.32 -7.89 22.46
C ARG A 183 -2.74 -7.80 23.88
N ALA A 184 -1.42 -7.90 24.01
CA ALA A 184 -0.74 -7.70 25.28
C ALA A 184 -0.86 -6.24 25.78
N THR A 185 -0.81 -5.28 24.84
CA THR A 185 -0.92 -3.84 25.13
C THR A 185 -2.35 -3.42 25.44
N ASN A 186 -3.33 -3.91 24.68
CA ASN A 186 -4.73 -3.57 24.84
C ASN A 186 -5.63 -4.81 24.73
N LYS A 187 -6.19 -5.24 25.87
CA LYS A 187 -7.06 -6.41 25.98
C LYS A 187 -8.41 -6.25 25.27
N GLU A 188 -8.77 -5.02 24.89
CA GLU A 188 -9.97 -4.67 24.15
C GLU A 188 -9.68 -4.38 22.66
N ILE A 189 -8.51 -4.80 22.12
CA ILE A 189 -8.19 -4.58 20.70
C ILE A 189 -8.98 -5.49 19.74
N ASP A 190 -9.41 -6.67 20.21
CA ASP A 190 -10.23 -7.59 19.43
C ASP A 190 -11.72 -7.16 19.42
N PRO A 191 -12.50 -7.55 18.38
CA PRO A 191 -12.04 -8.18 17.14
C PRO A 191 -11.32 -7.18 16.23
N ILE A 192 -10.30 -7.64 15.49
CA ILE A 192 -9.51 -6.79 14.59
C ILE A 192 -10.29 -6.43 13.31
N ASP A 193 -10.19 -5.17 12.88
CA ASP A 193 -10.72 -4.63 11.61
C ASP A 193 -9.65 -4.68 10.51
N LYS A 194 -8.49 -4.08 10.81
CA LYS A 194 -7.41 -3.85 9.86
C LYS A 194 -6.06 -3.87 10.58
N ILE A 195 -5.07 -4.44 9.92
CA ILE A 195 -3.64 -4.22 10.14
C ILE A 195 -3.10 -3.54 8.89
N SER A 196 -2.31 -2.49 9.05
CA SER A 196 -1.51 -1.92 7.97
C SER A 196 -0.14 -1.46 8.46
N PHE A 197 0.71 -1.17 7.50
CA PHE A 197 2.04 -0.62 7.71
C PHE A 197 2.03 0.82 7.20
N GLU A 198 2.20 1.79 8.07
CA GLU A 198 1.99 3.21 7.79
C GLU A 198 3.28 4.01 8.02
N TYR A 199 3.30 5.26 7.57
CA TYR A 199 4.43 6.20 7.75
C TYR A 199 3.97 7.43 8.52
N ASP A 200 4.80 7.87 9.47
CA ASP A 200 4.64 9.11 10.23
C ASP A 200 5.61 10.14 9.66
N ASP A 201 5.09 11.16 8.96
CA ASP A 201 5.94 12.19 8.33
C ASP A 201 6.49 13.21 9.35
N GLU A 202 5.92 13.36 10.54
CA GLU A 202 6.49 14.23 11.57
C GLU A 202 7.68 13.54 12.25
N LYS A 203 7.55 12.25 12.55
CA LYS A 203 8.61 11.43 13.18
C LYS A 203 9.61 10.82 12.21
N LYS A 204 9.29 10.79 10.91
CA LYS A 204 10.06 10.12 9.83
C LYS A 204 10.27 8.62 10.07
N ILE A 205 9.27 7.93 10.64
CA ILE A 205 9.33 6.49 10.94
C ILE A 205 8.17 5.71 10.30
N PHE A 206 8.43 4.44 10.01
CA PHE A 206 7.37 3.48 9.70
C PHE A 206 6.84 2.81 10.96
N TYR A 207 5.55 2.50 10.97
CA TYR A 207 4.88 1.84 12.09
C TYR A 207 3.78 0.89 11.63
N TRP A 208 3.53 -0.13 12.44
CA TRP A 208 2.36 -1.00 12.31
C TRP A 208 1.15 -0.34 12.97
N LEU A 209 0.03 -0.27 12.25
CA LEU A 209 -1.25 0.21 12.73
C LEU A 209 -2.22 -0.97 12.85
N ILE A 210 -2.74 -1.21 14.06
CA ILE A 210 -3.71 -2.25 14.37
C ILE A 210 -4.99 -1.56 14.83
N LYS A 211 -6.11 -1.81 14.14
CA LYS A 211 -7.40 -1.18 14.38
C LYS A 211 -8.44 -2.21 14.83
N GLN A 212 -9.16 -1.93 15.91
CA GLN A 212 -10.34 -2.69 16.33
C GLN A 212 -11.54 -2.44 15.41
N LYS A 213 -12.33 -3.50 15.16
CA LYS A 213 -13.61 -3.44 14.46
C LYS A 213 -14.70 -2.93 15.40
N ILE A 214 -15.43 -1.92 14.96
CA ILE A 214 -16.61 -1.42 15.67
C ILE A 214 -17.69 -2.52 15.68
N VAL A 215 -17.94 -3.09 16.86
CA VAL A 215 -18.99 -4.11 17.07
C VAL A 215 -20.30 -3.40 17.42
N ASN A 216 -21.40 -3.81 16.79
CA ASN A 216 -22.73 -3.19 16.93
C ASN A 216 -22.70 -1.66 16.65
N PRO A 217 -22.27 -1.24 15.45
CA PRO A 217 -22.17 0.17 15.09
C PRO A 217 -23.52 0.88 15.21
N LYS A 218 -23.48 2.09 15.73
CA LYS A 218 -24.62 3.02 15.78
C LYS A 218 -24.46 4.07 14.69
N GLU A 219 -25.58 4.66 14.26
CA GLU A 219 -25.51 5.86 13.43
C GLU A 219 -24.85 6.99 14.23
N GLY A 220 -23.98 7.76 13.57
CA GLY A 220 -23.19 8.81 14.20
C GLY A 220 -21.80 8.33 14.66
N VAL A 221 -21.34 8.88 15.79
CA VAL A 221 -19.97 8.68 16.29
C VAL A 221 -19.84 7.38 17.09
N ASN A 222 -18.87 6.56 16.70
CA ASN A 222 -18.50 5.30 17.35
C ASN A 222 -17.03 5.35 17.76
N GLU A 223 -16.69 4.81 18.93
CA GLU A 223 -15.30 4.64 19.37
C GLU A 223 -14.75 3.27 18.93
N TYR A 224 -13.43 3.20 18.71
CA TYR A 224 -12.69 1.96 18.53
C TYR A 224 -11.26 2.10 19.05
N ASN A 225 -10.69 0.98 19.51
CA ASN A 225 -9.30 0.92 19.94
C ASN A 225 -8.34 0.88 18.75
N VAL A 226 -7.17 1.50 18.92
CA VAL A 226 -6.04 1.46 17.98
C VAL A 226 -4.77 1.19 18.77
N VAL A 227 -3.92 0.30 18.25
CA VAL A 227 -2.54 0.14 18.69
C VAL A 227 -1.59 0.51 17.54
N VAL A 228 -0.51 1.20 17.88
CA VAL A 228 0.60 1.53 16.99
C VAL A 228 1.88 0.89 17.54
N VAL A 229 2.68 0.26 16.68
CA VAL A 229 3.98 -0.35 17.03
C VAL A 229 5.06 0.15 16.07
N ASN A 230 6.13 0.77 16.58
CA ASN A 230 7.29 1.17 15.76
C ASN A 230 7.88 -0.05 15.03
N ALA A 231 7.97 0.04 13.70
CA ALA A 231 8.35 -1.07 12.85
C ALA A 231 9.87 -1.37 12.85
N ALA A 232 10.72 -0.48 13.37
CA ALA A 232 12.17 -0.65 13.34
C ALA A 232 12.74 -1.39 14.57
N ASP A 233 12.13 -1.22 15.75
CA ASP A 233 12.78 -1.61 17.02
C ASP A 233 11.82 -1.90 18.20
N ARG A 234 10.49 -1.87 17.98
CA ARG A 234 9.46 -2.06 19.04
C ARG A 234 9.47 -1.01 20.16
N THR A 235 10.29 0.04 20.10
CA THR A 235 10.52 0.96 21.23
C THR A 235 9.34 1.87 21.55
N GLU A 236 8.56 2.26 20.54
CA GLU A 236 7.32 3.00 20.71
C GLU A 236 6.12 2.08 20.44
N ILE A 237 5.37 1.77 21.49
CA ILE A 237 4.07 1.10 21.42
C ILE A 237 3.04 2.04 22.05
N LEU A 238 2.04 2.46 21.28
CA LEU A 238 1.00 3.37 21.72
C LEU A 238 -0.37 2.70 21.58
N SER A 239 -1.22 2.83 22.59
CA SER A 239 -2.62 2.40 22.54
C SER A 239 -3.53 3.58 22.87
N PHE A 240 -4.49 3.86 22.01
CA PHE A 240 -5.43 4.97 22.17
C PHE A 240 -6.77 4.67 21.51
N LYS A 241 -7.80 5.42 21.89
CA LYS A 241 -9.10 5.39 21.21
C LYS A 241 -9.13 6.36 20.04
N ARG A 242 -9.82 5.98 18.97
CA ARG A 242 -10.24 6.87 17.89
C ARG A 242 -11.75 6.83 17.74
N THR A 243 -12.28 7.87 17.12
CA THR A 243 -13.69 7.95 16.72
C THR A 243 -13.84 7.74 15.22
N GLY A 244 -14.96 7.17 14.81
CA GLY A 244 -15.38 7.02 13.42
C GLY A 244 -16.85 7.37 13.28
N PHE A 245 -17.22 8.03 12.20
CA PHE A 245 -18.62 8.36 11.90
C PHE A 245 -19.21 7.30 10.97
N ILE A 246 -20.42 6.83 11.27
CA ILE A 246 -21.14 5.84 10.47
C ILE A 246 -22.51 6.42 10.11
N GLN A 247 -22.86 6.34 8.83
CA GLN A 247 -24.16 6.71 8.28
C GLN A 247 -24.69 5.52 7.49
N PHE A 248 -25.99 5.25 7.58
CA PHE A 248 -26.69 4.15 6.89
C PHE A 248 -27.43 4.64 5.64
#